data_AF-A0A2N1FDA0-F1
#
_entry.id   AF-A0A2N1FDA0-F1
#
_cell.length_a   1.000
_cell.length_b   1.000
_cell.length_c   1.000
_cell.angle_alpha   90.00
_cell.angle_beta   90.00
_cell.angle_gamma   90.00
#
_symmetry.space_group_name_H-M   'P 1'
#
loop_
_entity.id
_entity.type
_entity.pdbx_description
1 polymer ?
#
loop_
_entity_poly.entity_id
_entity_poly.type
_entity_poly.pdbx_seq_one_letter_code
_entity_poly.pdbx_strand_id
1 'polypeptide(L)' 'MKELEIKKLLNQIAKEKGIELLLTDAENQKLADKLSNLSLADRESVKEIIDSVSTYIKESVDFTDTNYIIDQIVAAINK' A
#
# COMPACT_ATOMS: atom_id res chain seq x y z
N MET A 1 1.92 10.44 -12.16
CA MET A 1 2.28 9.09 -12.67
C MET A 1 2.53 8.10 -11.54
N LYS A 2 3.40 8.45 -10.58
CA LYS A 2 3.68 7.68 -9.34
C LYS A 2 2.42 7.24 -8.57
N GLU A 3 1.48 8.14 -8.33
CA GLU A 3 0.22 7.84 -7.62
C GLU A 3 -0.61 6.72 -8.28
N LEU A 4 -0.82 6.78 -9.61
CA LEU A 4 -1.59 5.78 -10.34
C LEU A 4 -0.93 4.39 -10.29
N GLU A 5 0.41 4.35 -10.33
CA GLU A 5 1.21 3.12 -10.20
C GLU A 5 1.04 2.53 -8.80
N ILE A 6 1.20 3.35 -7.76
CA ILE A 6 1.01 2.94 -6.36
C ILE A 6 -0.43 2.43 -6.13
N LYS A 7 -1.45 3.11 -6.66
CA LYS A 7 -2.86 2.69 -6.54
C LYS A 7 -3.11 1.30 -7.15
N LYS A 8 -2.46 0.98 -8.27
CA LYS A 8 -2.54 -0.35 -8.90
C LYS A 8 -1.89 -1.43 -8.03
N LEU A 9 -0.71 -1.13 -7.47
CA LEU A 9 0.00 -2.05 -6.58
C LEU A 9 -0.79 -2.32 -5.29
N LEU A 10 -1.39 -1.29 -4.70
CA LEU A 10 -2.26 -1.42 -3.53
C LEU A 10 -3.52 -2.25 -3.83
N ASN A 11 -4.14 -2.08 -5.00
CA ASN A 11 -5.25 -2.94 -5.43
C ASN A 11 -4.80 -4.41 -5.59
N GLN A 12 -3.58 -4.63 -6.10
CA GLN A 12 -3.04 -5.98 -6.21
C GLN A 12 -2.83 -6.62 -4.83
N ILE A 13 -2.28 -5.87 -3.87
CA ILE A 13 -2.19 -6.32 -2.47
C ILE A 13 -3.58 -6.66 -1.93
N ALA A 14 -4.57 -5.78 -2.12
CA ALA A 14 -5.91 -6.00 -1.63
C ALA A 14 -6.53 -7.29 -2.16
N LYS A 15 -6.32 -7.58 -3.46
CA LYS A 15 -6.79 -8.79 -4.12
C LYS A 15 -6.07 -10.05 -3.64
N GLU A 16 -4.74 -10.02 -3.53
CA GLU A 16 -3.94 -11.16 -3.05
C GLU A 16 -4.26 -11.49 -1.59
N LYS A 17 -4.63 -10.49 -0.80
CA LYS A 17 -5.02 -10.64 0.61
C LYS A 17 -6.50 -10.88 0.86
N GLY A 18 -7.35 -10.76 -0.16
CA GLY A 18 -8.80 -10.84 0.01
C GLY A 18 -9.36 -9.73 0.89
N ILE A 19 -8.70 -8.57 0.95
CA ILE A 19 -9.09 -7.42 1.76
C ILE A 19 -9.69 -6.29 0.93
N GLU A 20 -10.17 -6.58 -0.28
CA GLU A 20 -10.78 -5.61 -1.20
C GLU A 20 -11.96 -4.84 -0.57
N LEU A 21 -12.63 -5.44 0.42
CA LEU A 21 -13.71 -4.81 1.20
C LEU A 21 -13.21 -3.89 2.32
N LEU A 22 -11.99 -4.12 2.81
CA LEU A 22 -11.34 -3.26 3.79
C LEU A 22 -10.66 -2.09 3.06
N LEU A 23 -9.92 -2.38 2.00
CA LEU A 23 -9.25 -1.38 1.18
C LEU A 23 -10.15 -0.84 0.08
N THR A 24 -11.18 -0.07 0.48
CA THR A 24 -12.12 0.55 -0.49
C THR A 24 -11.40 1.51 -1.45
N ASP A 25 -12.00 1.85 -2.60
CA ASP A 25 -11.38 2.76 -3.58
C ASP A 25 -10.99 4.12 -2.97
N ALA A 26 -11.79 4.62 -2.01
CA ALA A 26 -11.49 5.86 -1.30
C ALA A 26 -10.28 5.73 -0.37
N GLU A 27 -10.14 4.60 0.33
CA GLU A 27 -8.97 4.34 1.19
C GLU A 27 -7.72 4.12 0.35
N ASN A 28 -7.85 3.37 -0.74
CA ASN A 28 -6.78 3.14 -1.68
C ASN A 28 -6.31 4.46 -2.33
N GLN A 29 -7.25 5.34 -2.70
CA GLN A 29 -6.93 6.68 -3.21
C GLN A 29 -6.16 7.52 -2.18
N LYS A 30 -6.57 7.50 -0.91
CA LYS A 30 -5.85 8.21 0.17
C LYS A 30 -4.45 7.66 0.41
N LEU A 31 -4.28 6.34 0.36
CA LEU A 31 -2.95 5.72 0.47
C LEU A 31 -2.06 6.09 -0.68
N ALA A 32 -2.57 5.98 -1.91
CA ALA A 32 -1.83 6.31 -3.10
C ALA A 32 -1.36 7.77 -3.06
N ASP A 33 -2.23 8.70 -2.67
CA ASP A 33 -1.88 10.12 -2.50
C ASP A 33 -0.79 10.29 -1.43
N LYS A 34 -0.99 9.77 -0.21
CA LYS A 34 0.00 9.83 0.87
C LYS A 34 1.38 9.29 0.46
N LEU A 35 1.40 8.09 -0.11
CA LEU A 35 2.63 7.41 -0.54
C LEU A 35 3.29 8.15 -1.71
N SER A 36 2.50 8.70 -2.64
CA SER A 36 3.03 9.41 -3.80
C SER A 36 3.70 10.74 -3.46
N ASN A 37 3.30 11.36 -2.33
CA ASN A 37 3.88 12.60 -1.83
C ASN A 37 5.16 12.39 -1.01
N LEU A 38 5.56 11.14 -0.73
CA LEU A 38 6.83 10.85 -0.07
C LEU A 38 8.00 11.10 -1.04
N SER A 39 9.04 11.78 -0.54
CA SER A 39 10.29 11.99 -1.28
C SER A 39 11.14 10.73 -1.34
N LEU A 40 11.18 9.97 -0.25
CA LEU A 40 11.82 8.68 -0.10
C LEU A 40 10.99 7.81 0.84
N ALA A 41 11.04 6.50 0.62
CA ALA A 41 10.47 5.50 1.51
C ALA A 41 11.33 4.24 1.58
N ASP A 42 11.11 3.47 2.62
CA ASP A 42 11.57 2.10 2.78
C ASP A 42 10.36 1.17 3.02
N ARG A 43 10.62 -0.12 3.16
CA ARG A 43 9.55 -1.10 3.34
C ARG A 43 8.76 -0.86 4.63
N GLU A 44 9.43 -0.44 5.71
CA GLU A 44 8.81 -0.25 7.02
C GLU A 44 7.84 0.93 7.00
N SER A 45 8.28 2.08 6.51
CA SER A 45 7.46 3.28 6.35
C SER A 45 6.24 3.06 5.45
N VAL A 46 6.38 2.31 4.35
CA VAL A 46 5.23 1.95 3.51
C VAL A 46 4.24 1.06 4.27
N LYS A 47 4.72 0.06 5.02
CA LYS A 47 3.85 -0.80 5.84
C LYS A 47 3.10 -0.01 6.89
N GLU A 48 3.78 0.86 7.63
CA GLU A 48 3.14 1.70 8.65
C GLU A 48 2.01 2.57 8.06
N ILE A 49 2.20 3.10 6.85
CA ILE A 49 1.18 3.90 6.16
C ILE A 49 -0.01 3.04 5.75
N ILE A 50 0.22 1.84 5.21
CA ILE A 50 -0.86 0.88 4.87
C ILE A 50 -1.62 0.46 6.13
N ASP A 51 -0.91 0.12 7.19
CA ASP A 51 -1.49 -0.30 8.48
C ASP A 51 -2.27 0.83 9.16
N SER A 52 -1.93 2.10 8.89
CA SER A 52 -2.62 3.26 9.47
C SER A 52 -4.05 3.45 8.97
N VAL A 53 -4.42 2.79 7.86
CA VAL A 53 -5.72 2.98 7.21
C VAL A 53 -6.81 2.18 7.88
N SER A 54 -6.49 0.98 8.37
CA SER A 54 -7.48 0.17 9.06
C SER A 54 -6.81 -0.70 10.11
N THR A 55 -7.28 -0.57 11.35
CA THR A 55 -6.88 -1.45 12.46
C THR A 55 -7.10 -2.92 12.11
N TYR A 56 -8.13 -3.24 11.32
CA TYR A 56 -8.38 -4.60 10.84
C TYR A 56 -7.29 -5.11 9.90
N ILE A 57 -6.77 -4.24 9.01
CA ILE A 57 -5.66 -4.60 8.13
C ILE A 57 -4.42 -4.91 8.97
N LYS A 58 -4.09 -4.02 9.92
CA LYS A 58 -2.94 -4.17 10.82
C LYS A 58 -2.99 -5.45 11.66
N GLU A 59 -4.16 -5.81 12.19
CA GLU A 59 -4.30 -6.96 13.09
C GLU A 59 -4.53 -8.29 12.37
N SER A 60 -5.05 -8.26 11.13
CA SER A 60 -5.54 -9.47 10.45
C SER A 60 -4.77 -9.86 9.20
N VAL A 61 -3.85 -9.03 8.71
CA VAL A 61 -3.18 -9.23 7.42
C VAL A 61 -1.67 -9.37 7.61
N ASP A 62 -1.16 -10.58 7.42
CA ASP A 62 0.28 -10.79 7.22
C ASP A 62 0.65 -10.42 5.79
N PHE A 63 1.50 -9.42 5.59
CA PHE A 63 1.94 -8.98 4.25
C PHE A 63 3.18 -9.72 3.71
N THR A 64 3.68 -10.76 4.39
CA THR A 64 4.98 -11.38 4.08
C THR A 64 5.10 -11.89 2.63
N ASP A 65 4.07 -12.55 2.13
CA ASP A 65 3.90 -13.04 0.76
C ASP A 65 3.65 -11.93 -0.27
N THR A 66 3.25 -10.74 0.17
CA THR A 66 3.09 -9.54 -0.69
C THR A 66 4.24 -8.54 -0.55
N ASN A 67 5.32 -8.89 0.16
CA ASN A 67 6.48 -8.01 0.34
C ASN A 67 7.08 -7.55 -1.01
N TYR A 68 7.04 -8.40 -2.04
CA TYR A 68 7.51 -8.05 -3.38
C TYR A 68 6.70 -6.91 -4.04
N ILE A 69 5.42 -6.75 -3.66
CA ILE A 69 4.58 -5.63 -4.12
C ILE A 69 4.89 -4.38 -3.32
N ILE A 70 5.12 -4.52 -1.99
CA ILE A 70 5.55 -3.41 -1.15
C ILE A 70 6.91 -2.87 -1.64
N ASP A 71 7.83 -3.74 -2.05
CA ASP A 71 9.11 -3.34 -2.62
C ASP A 71 8.95 -2.58 -3.95
N GLN A 72 7.94 -2.94 -4.76
CA GLN A 72 7.60 -2.17 -5.97
C GLN A 72 7.02 -0.80 -5.62
N ILE A 73 6.22 -0.69 -4.56
CA ILE A 73 5.73 0.61 -4.07
C ILE A 73 6.92 1.48 -3.63
N VAL A 74 7.86 0.92 -2.86
CA VAL A 74 9.10 1.62 -2.46
C VAL A 74 9.89 2.08 -3.69
N ALA A 75 10.07 1.21 -4.68
CA ALA A 75 10.77 1.55 -5.92
C ALA A 75 10.05 2.64 -6.73
N ALA A 76 8.71 2.61 -6.77
CA ALA A 76 7.92 3.67 -7.39
C ALA A 76 8.04 4.99 -6.63
N ILE A 77 8.24 4.94 -5.31
CA ILE A 77 8.45 6.13 -4.48
C ILE A 77 9.83 6.74 -4.69
N ASN A 78 10.87 5.92 -4.76
CA ASN A 78 12.26 6.38 -4.80
C ASN A 78 12.78 6.66 -6.23
N LYS A 79 11.92 6.56 -7.25
CA LYS A 79 12.21 6.95 -8.64
C LYS A 79 12.15 8.45 -8.82
#